data_AF-A0A222TCA3-F1
#
_entry.id   AF-A0A222TCA3-F1
#
_cell.length_a   1.000
_cell.length_b   1.000
_cell.length_c   1.000
_cell.angle_alpha   90.00
_cell.angle_beta   90.00
_cell.angle_gamma   90.00
#
_symmetry.space_group_name_H-M   'P 1'
#
loop_
_entity.id
_entity.type
_entity.pdbx_description
1 polymer ?
#
loop_
_entity_poly.entity_id
_entity_poly.type
_entity_poly.pdbx_seq_one_letter_code
_entity_poly.pdbx_strand_id
1 'polypeptide(L)'
;MKLTLPWMSRADRRRWTSARTVADLGELMALWLEGEIASRPGYAPRYGPDEETEHLVPSLAALCRAGYITTCSQPGFAGTGANGLWWEQRAAVELVVTDAELLHRLVDAATGAGLLVRVNDHRRGVGVQDEPVIATTCDGEPMTAFGGRISRADMAIQWPELNRDLYGQVAHGTYVSIVAPEYGPAGDRLWVLLDQVTGLRPAPDPEDDPWSDEPKWDAYEDLEPEPGECALCGAPIHHRGPYCSKACEEADADDTAVHN
;
A
#
# COMPACT_ATOMS: atom_id res chain seq x y z
N MET A 1 12.16 -41.69 -6.01
CA MET A 1 10.82 -41.05 -5.96
C MET A 1 10.61 -40.55 -4.54
N LYS A 2 10.66 -39.24 -4.28
CA LYS A 2 10.35 -38.70 -2.94
C LYS A 2 8.84 -38.81 -2.74
N LEU A 3 8.40 -39.62 -1.76
CA LEU A 3 7.00 -39.67 -1.35
C LEU A 3 6.62 -38.30 -0.78
N THR A 4 5.88 -37.51 -1.56
CA THR A 4 5.25 -36.27 -1.10
C THR A 4 4.02 -36.65 -0.27
N LEU A 5 4.11 -36.45 1.05
CA LEU A 5 2.97 -36.63 1.93
C LEU A 5 1.92 -35.53 1.65
N PRO A 6 0.62 -35.87 1.56
CA PRO A 6 -0.45 -34.91 1.22
C PRO A 6 -0.80 -33.93 2.36
N TRP A 7 0.03 -33.84 3.39
CA TRP A 7 -0.16 -32.97 4.55
C TRP A 7 1.09 -32.14 4.86
N MET A 8 0.88 -31.04 5.58
CA MET A 8 1.94 -30.15 6.07
C MET A 8 2.99 -30.93 6.86
N SER A 9 4.27 -30.62 6.65
CA SER A 9 5.34 -31.31 7.37
C SER A 9 5.25 -31.06 8.89
N ARG A 10 5.75 -32.00 9.70
CA ARG A 10 5.83 -31.79 11.17
C ARG A 10 6.73 -30.61 11.54
N ALA A 11 7.71 -30.26 10.69
CA ALA A 11 8.60 -29.14 10.92
C ALA A 11 7.85 -27.81 10.72
N ASP A 12 7.16 -27.65 9.59
CA ASP A 12 6.35 -26.45 9.31
C ASP A 12 5.27 -26.28 10.36
N ARG A 13 4.54 -27.36 10.69
CA ARG A 13 3.52 -27.33 11.75
C ARG A 13 4.09 -26.84 13.09
N ARG A 14 5.30 -27.28 13.46
CA ARG A 14 5.98 -26.81 14.68
C ARG A 14 6.35 -25.32 14.60
N ARG A 15 6.81 -24.83 13.44
CA ARG A 15 7.09 -23.39 13.24
C ARG A 15 5.83 -22.56 13.49
N TRP A 16 4.73 -22.88 12.81
CA TRP A 16 3.44 -22.16 12.96
C TRP A 16 2.86 -22.24 14.37
N THR A 17 2.83 -23.43 14.98
CA THR A 17 2.33 -23.59 16.35
C THR A 17 3.23 -22.94 17.40
N SER A 18 4.47 -22.54 17.06
CA SER A 18 5.39 -21.86 17.97
C SER A 18 5.23 -20.34 17.99
N ALA A 19 4.59 -19.73 16.99
CA ALA A 19 4.33 -18.30 16.96
C ALA A 19 3.50 -17.85 18.17
N ARG A 20 3.87 -16.74 18.80
CA ARG A 20 3.20 -16.16 19.98
C ARG A 20 2.78 -14.72 19.76
N THR A 21 3.43 -14.02 18.86
CA THR A 21 3.20 -12.60 18.56
C THR A 21 2.82 -12.41 17.09
N VAL A 22 2.24 -11.25 16.78
CA VAL A 22 1.97 -10.85 15.40
C VAL A 22 3.26 -10.71 14.60
N ALA A 23 4.36 -10.29 15.24
CA ALA A 23 5.67 -10.26 14.61
C ALA A 23 6.16 -11.67 14.24
N ASP A 24 6.00 -12.67 15.12
CA ASP A 24 6.33 -14.07 14.78
C ASP A 24 5.50 -14.56 13.60
N LEU A 25 4.20 -14.23 13.58
CA LEU A 25 3.30 -14.60 12.49
C LEU A 25 3.73 -13.96 11.17
N GLY A 26 4.07 -12.66 11.22
CA GLY A 26 4.58 -11.90 10.09
C GLY A 26 5.84 -12.50 9.49
N GLU A 27 6.80 -12.87 10.33
CA GLU A 27 8.03 -13.52 9.87
C GLU A 27 7.75 -14.90 9.24
N LEU A 28 6.88 -15.71 9.83
CA LEU A 28 6.51 -17.00 9.24
C LEU A 28 5.75 -16.86 7.92
N MET A 29 4.90 -15.84 7.79
CA MET A 29 4.24 -15.52 6.53
C MET A 29 5.24 -15.11 5.46
N ALA A 30 6.20 -14.24 5.78
CA ALA A 30 7.27 -13.85 4.88
C ALA A 30 8.10 -15.05 4.41
N LEU A 31 8.53 -15.91 5.34
CA LEU A 31 9.26 -17.14 5.01
C LEU A 31 8.46 -18.11 4.13
N TRP A 32 7.12 -18.16 4.27
CA TRP A 32 6.29 -18.95 3.37
C TRP A 32 6.18 -18.35 1.97
N LEU A 33 6.00 -17.03 1.88
CA LEU A 33 5.97 -16.29 0.61
C LEU A 33 7.30 -16.45 -0.15
N GLU A 34 8.43 -16.43 0.56
CA GLU A 34 9.78 -16.59 0.02
C GLU A 34 10.15 -18.07 -0.27
N GLY A 35 9.29 -19.02 0.08
CA GLY A 35 9.50 -20.45 -0.17
C GLY A 35 10.36 -21.20 0.86
N GLU A 36 10.83 -20.54 1.91
CA GLU A 36 11.60 -21.13 3.03
C GLU A 36 10.74 -21.99 3.97
N ILE A 37 9.42 -21.76 3.97
CA ILE A 37 8.40 -22.61 4.54
C ILE A 37 7.53 -23.15 3.41
N ALA A 38 7.44 -24.47 3.28
CA ALA A 38 6.72 -25.08 2.17
C ALA A 38 5.18 -25.03 2.33
N SER A 39 4.66 -24.68 3.50
CA SER A 39 3.22 -24.77 3.78
C SER A 39 2.79 -23.77 4.84
N ARG A 40 1.72 -23.03 4.57
CA ARG A 40 1.00 -22.20 5.54
C ARG A 40 -0.28 -22.91 6.03
N PRO A 41 -0.69 -22.72 7.29
CA PRO A 41 -2.02 -23.12 7.77
C PRO A 41 -3.12 -22.51 6.90
N GLY A 42 -4.23 -23.25 6.70
CA GLY A 42 -5.36 -22.75 5.93
C GLY A 42 -5.17 -22.74 4.41
N TYR A 43 -4.01 -23.18 3.92
CA TYR A 43 -3.68 -23.26 2.50
C TYR A 43 -3.32 -24.68 2.06
N ALA A 44 -3.21 -24.90 0.76
CA ALA A 44 -2.87 -26.21 0.21
C ALA A 44 -1.48 -26.65 0.74
N PRO A 45 -1.35 -27.88 1.30
CA PRO A 45 -0.06 -28.36 1.76
C PRO A 45 0.98 -28.44 0.64
N ARG A 46 2.21 -28.01 0.95
CA ARG A 46 3.36 -27.98 0.03
C ARG A 46 3.17 -27.07 -1.18
N TYR A 47 2.37 -26.03 -1.01
CA TYR A 47 2.05 -25.07 -2.05
C TYR A 47 2.42 -23.66 -1.55
N GLY A 48 3.23 -22.97 -2.35
CA GLY A 48 3.62 -21.58 -2.14
C GLY A 48 2.57 -20.62 -2.70
N PRO A 49 2.86 -19.31 -2.79
CA PRO A 49 1.99 -18.38 -3.51
C PRO A 49 1.80 -18.81 -4.98
N ASP A 50 0.66 -18.45 -5.58
CA ASP A 50 0.39 -18.71 -7.00
C ASP A 50 1.40 -17.98 -7.89
N GLU A 51 1.64 -18.49 -9.11
CA GLU A 51 2.65 -17.96 -10.04
C GLU A 51 2.46 -16.45 -10.33
N GLU A 52 1.21 -15.98 -10.42
CA GLU A 52 0.90 -14.55 -10.59
C GLU A 52 1.42 -13.66 -9.46
N THR A 53 1.66 -14.23 -8.27
CA THR A 53 2.14 -13.52 -7.09
C THR A 53 3.67 -13.43 -7.02
N GLU A 54 4.42 -14.14 -7.88
CA GLU A 54 5.89 -14.25 -7.78
C GLU A 54 6.59 -12.89 -7.68
N HIS A 55 6.23 -11.93 -8.56
CA HIS A 55 6.80 -10.59 -8.58
C HIS A 55 6.36 -9.71 -7.39
N LEU A 56 5.31 -10.11 -6.67
CA LEU A 56 4.78 -9.41 -5.49
C LEU A 56 5.37 -9.95 -4.18
N VAL A 57 6.05 -11.10 -4.20
CA VAL A 57 6.60 -11.76 -3.00
C VAL A 57 7.43 -10.79 -2.14
N PRO A 58 8.34 -9.95 -2.69
CA PRO A 58 9.10 -9.01 -1.87
C PRO A 58 8.22 -8.02 -1.09
N SER A 59 7.24 -7.43 -1.76
CA SER A 59 6.29 -6.47 -1.17
C SER A 59 5.43 -7.12 -0.09
N LEU A 60 4.88 -8.31 -0.36
CA LEU A 60 4.04 -9.05 0.57
C LEU A 60 4.82 -9.52 1.81
N ALA A 61 6.06 -9.96 1.62
CA ALA A 61 6.95 -10.34 2.71
C ALA A 61 7.31 -9.13 3.58
N ALA A 62 7.61 -7.98 2.98
CA ALA A 62 7.87 -6.74 3.71
C ALA A 62 6.66 -6.28 4.53
N LEU A 63 5.44 -6.35 3.96
CA LEU A 63 4.19 -6.08 4.68
C LEU A 63 4.05 -6.98 5.91
N CYS A 64 4.22 -8.29 5.74
CA CYS A 64 4.09 -9.25 6.84
C CYS A 64 5.11 -8.95 7.95
N ARG A 65 6.37 -8.69 7.61
CA ARG A 65 7.42 -8.33 8.59
C ARG A 65 7.15 -7.01 9.29
N ALA A 66 6.52 -6.05 8.60
CA ALA A 66 6.11 -4.77 9.18
C ALA A 66 4.87 -4.88 10.10
N GLY A 67 4.23 -6.04 10.19
CA GLY A 67 3.06 -6.28 11.05
C GLY A 67 1.71 -6.25 10.34
N TYR A 68 1.70 -6.16 9.00
CA TYR A 68 0.51 -6.25 8.16
C TYR A 68 0.33 -7.69 7.66
N ILE A 69 -0.50 -8.47 8.34
CA ILE A 69 -0.64 -9.91 8.02
C ILE A 69 -1.55 -10.07 6.80
N THR A 70 -0.97 -10.39 5.64
CA THR A 70 -1.71 -10.56 4.39
C THR A 70 -2.52 -11.86 4.41
N THR A 71 -3.70 -11.82 3.78
CA THR A 71 -4.65 -12.93 3.70
C THR A 71 -5.06 -13.25 2.27
N CYS A 72 -5.08 -12.24 1.40
CA CYS A 72 -5.34 -12.36 -0.03
C CYS A 72 -4.62 -11.24 -0.78
N SER A 73 -4.21 -11.49 -2.03
CA SER A 73 -3.61 -10.50 -2.92
C SER A 73 -3.81 -10.91 -4.37
N GLN A 74 -3.83 -9.95 -5.29
CA GLN A 74 -3.75 -10.19 -6.73
C GLN A 74 -3.07 -9.00 -7.43
N PRO A 75 -2.25 -9.22 -8.47
CA PRO A 75 -1.67 -8.15 -9.26
C PRO A 75 -2.71 -7.45 -10.14
N GLY A 76 -2.33 -6.31 -10.74
CA GLY A 76 -3.07 -5.73 -11.85
C GLY A 76 -2.83 -6.53 -13.14
N PHE A 77 -3.90 -6.91 -13.83
CA PHE A 77 -3.81 -7.68 -15.07
C PHE A 77 -4.89 -7.25 -16.07
N ALA A 78 -4.56 -7.24 -17.36
CA ALA A 78 -5.54 -7.06 -18.42
C ALA A 78 -5.09 -7.87 -19.63
N GLY A 79 -5.86 -8.88 -20.02
CA GLY A 79 -5.47 -9.75 -21.12
C GLY A 79 -6.34 -10.99 -21.29
N THR A 80 -6.06 -11.74 -22.34
CA THR A 80 -6.72 -13.02 -22.59
C THR A 80 -6.17 -14.10 -21.67
N GLY A 81 -7.06 -14.72 -20.88
CA GLY A 81 -6.72 -15.82 -20.00
C GLY A 81 -6.56 -17.15 -20.76
N ALA A 82 -6.12 -18.20 -20.06
CA ALA A 82 -5.93 -19.54 -20.65
C ALA A 82 -7.24 -20.15 -21.20
N ASN A 83 -8.40 -19.67 -20.75
CA ASN A 83 -9.73 -20.06 -21.24
C ASN A 83 -10.17 -19.31 -22.50
N GLY A 84 -9.34 -18.40 -23.04
CA GLY A 84 -9.65 -17.59 -24.21
C GLY A 84 -10.57 -16.39 -23.95
N LEU A 85 -10.99 -16.17 -22.70
CA LEU A 85 -11.83 -15.03 -22.30
C LEU A 85 -10.97 -13.82 -21.93
N TRP A 86 -11.54 -12.62 -21.98
CA TRP A 86 -10.85 -11.39 -21.57
C TRP A 86 -10.97 -11.19 -20.06
N TRP A 87 -9.85 -11.04 -19.37
CA TRP A 87 -9.79 -10.81 -17.92
C TRP A 87 -9.22 -9.44 -17.63
N GLU A 88 -9.84 -8.75 -16.66
CA GLU A 88 -9.33 -7.50 -16.11
C GLU A 88 -9.28 -7.61 -14.59
N GLN A 89 -8.11 -7.36 -14.01
CA GLN A 89 -7.84 -7.38 -12.58
C GLN A 89 -7.29 -6.03 -12.15
N ARG A 90 -7.78 -5.54 -11.02
CA ARG A 90 -7.17 -4.47 -10.24
C ARG A 90 -6.13 -5.09 -9.33
N ALA A 91 -5.01 -4.40 -9.13
CA ALA A 91 -4.12 -4.74 -8.03
C ALA A 91 -4.89 -4.59 -6.70
N ALA A 92 -4.78 -5.59 -5.83
CA ALA A 92 -5.49 -5.59 -4.55
C ALA A 92 -4.77 -6.41 -3.49
N VAL A 93 -4.95 -6.02 -2.23
CA VAL A 93 -4.47 -6.78 -1.05
C VAL A 93 -5.50 -6.72 0.07
N GLU A 94 -5.66 -7.84 0.79
CA GLU A 94 -6.39 -7.92 2.04
C GLU A 94 -5.46 -8.35 3.17
N LEU A 95 -5.57 -7.67 4.31
CA LEU A 95 -4.66 -7.86 5.43
C LEU A 95 -5.35 -7.60 6.77
N VAL A 96 -4.75 -8.13 7.83
CA VAL A 96 -5.14 -7.86 9.22
C VAL A 96 -4.08 -7.00 9.89
N VAL A 97 -4.52 -5.94 10.56
CA VAL A 97 -3.67 -5.06 11.38
C VAL A 97 -4.16 -5.06 12.82
N THR A 98 -3.27 -5.31 13.76
CA THR A 98 -3.61 -5.29 15.20
C THR A 98 -3.14 -4.01 15.90
N ASP A 99 -2.22 -3.27 15.27
CA ASP A 99 -1.66 -2.03 15.77
C ASP A 99 -2.36 -0.82 15.15
N ALA A 100 -2.77 0.14 15.99
CA ALA A 100 -3.55 1.29 15.54
C ALA A 100 -2.71 2.33 14.78
N GLU A 101 -1.43 2.49 15.12
CA GLU A 101 -0.53 3.41 14.42
C GLU A 101 -0.18 2.89 13.04
N LEU A 102 0.07 1.57 12.93
CA LEU A 102 0.27 0.91 11.64
C LEU A 102 -0.98 1.02 10.76
N LEU A 103 -2.17 0.85 11.34
CA LEU A 103 -3.44 1.00 10.64
C LEU A 103 -3.59 2.42 10.07
N HIS A 104 -3.41 3.45 10.90
CA HIS A 104 -3.53 4.85 10.46
C HIS A 104 -2.52 5.16 9.35
N ARG A 105 -1.24 4.79 9.53
CA ARG A 105 -0.20 4.99 8.50
C ARG A 105 -0.61 4.39 7.15
N LEU A 106 -1.13 3.16 7.17
CA LEU A 106 -1.53 2.46 5.96
C LEU A 106 -2.73 3.12 5.29
N VAL A 107 -3.76 3.46 6.07
CA VAL A 107 -4.99 4.09 5.57
C VAL A 107 -4.68 5.48 5.01
N ASP A 108 -3.93 6.31 5.74
CA ASP A 108 -3.57 7.65 5.31
C ASP A 108 -2.75 7.62 4.01
N ALA A 109 -1.75 6.74 3.93
CA ALA A 109 -0.95 6.58 2.70
C ALA A 109 -1.80 6.11 1.51
N ALA A 110 -2.65 5.10 1.71
CA ALA A 110 -3.50 4.55 0.65
C ALA A 110 -4.56 5.56 0.17
N THR A 111 -5.21 6.26 1.11
CA THR A 111 -6.19 7.30 0.78
C THR A 111 -5.53 8.50 0.13
N GLY A 112 -4.36 8.95 0.60
CA GLY A 112 -3.57 10.02 -0.02
C GLY A 112 -3.18 9.69 -1.46
N ALA A 113 -2.83 8.43 -1.74
CA ALA A 113 -2.56 7.97 -3.10
C ALA A 113 -3.82 7.69 -3.95
N GLY A 114 -5.02 8.01 -3.47
CA GLY A 114 -6.27 7.78 -4.19
C GLY A 114 -6.63 6.31 -4.39
N LEU A 115 -6.15 5.40 -3.54
CA LEU A 115 -6.54 3.99 -3.57
C LEU A 115 -7.90 3.79 -2.87
N LEU A 116 -8.61 2.74 -3.26
CA LEU A 116 -9.88 2.37 -2.64
C LEU A 116 -9.59 1.57 -1.37
N VAL A 117 -9.93 2.13 -0.21
CA VAL A 117 -9.71 1.51 1.10
C VAL A 117 -11.04 1.00 1.67
N ARG A 118 -11.03 -0.20 2.23
CA ARG A 118 -12.16 -0.79 2.99
C ARG A 118 -11.65 -1.22 4.35
N VAL A 119 -12.25 -0.68 5.41
CA VAL A 119 -11.87 -0.97 6.80
C VAL A 119 -13.02 -1.67 7.50
N ASN A 120 -12.77 -2.91 7.92
CA ASN A 120 -13.75 -3.74 8.61
C ASN A 120 -13.29 -3.99 10.04
N ASP A 121 -13.88 -3.26 10.98
CA ASP A 121 -13.67 -3.51 12.41
C ASP A 121 -14.49 -4.72 12.86
N HIS A 122 -13.81 -5.74 13.40
CA HIS A 122 -14.45 -6.94 13.95
C HIS A 122 -15.04 -6.74 15.36
N ARG A 123 -14.87 -5.57 15.98
CA ARG A 123 -15.55 -5.18 17.22
C ARG A 123 -17.07 -5.18 17.00
N ARG A 124 -17.81 -5.74 17.95
CA ARG A 124 -19.26 -5.97 17.81
C ARG A 124 -20.04 -4.65 17.76
N GLY A 125 -20.90 -4.51 16.75
CA GLY A 125 -22.08 -3.63 16.81
C GLY A 125 -21.91 -2.19 16.33
N VAL A 126 -20.87 -1.84 15.57
CA VAL A 126 -20.60 -0.42 15.23
C VAL A 126 -20.32 -0.13 13.74
N GLY A 127 -20.10 -1.14 12.88
CA GLY A 127 -19.67 -0.88 11.50
C GLY A 127 -20.80 -0.83 10.47
N VAL A 128 -21.00 0.32 9.81
CA VAL A 128 -21.52 0.35 8.43
C VAL A 128 -20.44 -0.28 7.55
N GLN A 129 -20.81 -1.23 6.71
CA GLN A 129 -19.87 -1.87 5.80
C GLN A 129 -20.05 -1.26 4.43
N ASP A 130 -18.98 -0.66 3.90
CA ASP A 130 -18.94 -0.27 2.50
C ASP A 130 -19.04 -1.52 1.62
N GLU A 131 -19.62 -1.35 0.44
CA GLU A 131 -19.72 -2.44 -0.52
C GLU A 131 -18.30 -2.90 -0.93
N PRO A 132 -18.08 -4.22 -1.05
CA PRO A 132 -16.85 -4.77 -1.60
C PRO A 132 -16.56 -4.19 -2.98
N VAL A 133 -15.28 -3.99 -3.28
CA VAL A 133 -14.83 -3.50 -4.59
C VAL A 133 -14.65 -4.70 -5.51
N ILE A 134 -15.32 -4.69 -6.66
CA ILE A 134 -15.05 -5.68 -7.72
C ILE A 134 -13.61 -5.50 -8.19
N ALA A 135 -12.78 -6.49 -7.93
CA ALA A 135 -11.36 -6.49 -8.26
C ALA A 135 -11.08 -7.19 -9.58
N THR A 136 -11.92 -8.15 -9.98
CA THR A 136 -11.71 -8.96 -11.18
C THR A 136 -12.99 -9.09 -11.99
N THR A 137 -12.89 -8.89 -13.31
CA THR A 137 -13.95 -9.18 -14.28
C THR A 137 -13.47 -10.18 -15.33
N CYS A 138 -14.41 -10.93 -15.91
CA CYS A 138 -14.21 -11.79 -17.06
C CYS A 138 -15.29 -11.48 -18.11
N ASP A 139 -14.90 -10.99 -19.28
CA ASP A 139 -15.80 -10.46 -20.32
C ASP A 139 -16.83 -9.44 -19.77
N GLY A 140 -16.40 -8.63 -18.79
CA GLY A 140 -17.24 -7.63 -18.12
C GLY A 140 -18.07 -8.15 -16.94
N GLU A 141 -18.14 -9.46 -16.72
CA GLU A 141 -18.86 -10.05 -15.58
C GLU A 141 -17.98 -10.08 -14.31
N PRO A 142 -18.50 -9.70 -13.14
CA PRO A 142 -17.72 -9.67 -11.89
C PRO A 142 -17.39 -11.09 -11.41
N MET A 143 -16.11 -11.34 -11.13
CA MET A 143 -15.60 -12.64 -10.69
C MET A 143 -15.11 -12.63 -9.24
N THR A 144 -14.39 -11.59 -8.83
CA THR A 144 -13.78 -11.49 -7.50
C THR A 144 -13.98 -10.08 -6.95
N ALA A 145 -14.23 -9.97 -5.65
CA ALA A 145 -14.34 -8.72 -4.92
C ALA A 145 -13.49 -8.72 -3.65
N PHE A 146 -12.96 -7.55 -3.30
CA PHE A 146 -12.13 -7.31 -2.12
C PHE A 146 -12.85 -6.33 -1.18
N GLY A 147 -12.59 -6.41 0.12
CA GLY A 147 -13.19 -5.52 1.12
C GLY A 147 -14.45 -6.07 1.78
N GLY A 148 -14.82 -7.31 1.44
CA GLY A 148 -15.86 -8.03 2.15
C GLY A 148 -15.45 -8.35 3.59
N ARG A 149 -16.44 -8.45 4.49
CA ARG A 149 -16.17 -8.90 5.85
C ARG A 149 -15.83 -10.38 5.85
N ILE A 150 -14.63 -10.73 6.26
CA ILE A 150 -14.31 -12.13 6.56
C ILE A 150 -15.14 -12.60 7.76
N SER A 151 -15.85 -13.71 7.62
CA SER A 151 -16.62 -14.24 8.75
C SER A 151 -15.68 -14.83 9.81
N ARG A 152 -16.17 -15.01 11.05
CA ARG A 152 -15.39 -15.71 12.08
C ARG A 152 -15.05 -17.15 11.67
N ALA A 153 -15.91 -17.79 10.89
CA ALA A 153 -15.68 -19.14 10.39
C ALA A 153 -14.55 -19.14 9.35
N ASP A 154 -14.56 -18.19 8.42
CA ASP A 154 -13.53 -18.06 7.40
C ASP A 154 -12.18 -17.68 8.01
N MET A 155 -12.17 -16.79 9.01
CA MET A 155 -10.95 -16.46 9.76
C MET A 155 -10.35 -17.68 10.49
N ALA A 156 -11.19 -18.57 11.01
CA ALA A 156 -10.73 -19.82 11.61
C ALA A 156 -10.11 -20.78 10.58
N ILE A 157 -10.62 -20.77 9.34
CA ILE A 157 -10.08 -21.55 8.22
C ILE A 157 -8.73 -21.00 7.77
N GLN A 158 -8.50 -19.68 7.85
CA GLN A 158 -7.23 -19.05 7.49
C GLN A 158 -6.08 -19.40 8.44
N TRP A 159 -6.38 -19.67 9.71
CA TRP A 159 -5.38 -19.84 10.77
C TRP A 159 -5.63 -21.06 11.67
N PRO A 160 -5.80 -22.27 11.10
CA PRO A 160 -6.02 -23.46 11.90
C PRO A 160 -4.77 -23.70 12.75
N GLU A 161 -4.98 -24.06 14.01
CA GLU A 161 -3.92 -24.46 14.95
C GLU A 161 -2.95 -23.34 15.38
N LEU A 162 -3.24 -22.08 15.05
CA LEU A 162 -2.52 -20.95 15.61
C LEU A 162 -2.67 -20.93 17.14
N ASN A 163 -1.65 -20.43 17.84
CA ASN A 163 -1.74 -20.25 19.28
C ASN A 163 -3.01 -19.46 19.65
N ARG A 164 -3.73 -19.87 20.69
CA ARG A 164 -5.04 -19.31 21.04
C ARG A 164 -5.02 -17.79 21.28
N ASP A 165 -3.99 -17.28 21.96
CA ASP A 165 -3.90 -15.86 22.31
C ASP A 165 -3.55 -15.03 21.07
N LEU A 166 -2.64 -15.54 20.23
CA LEU A 166 -2.31 -14.94 18.94
C LEU A 166 -3.50 -14.95 17.98
N TYR A 167 -4.22 -16.07 17.90
CA TYR A 167 -5.47 -16.16 17.14
C TYR A 167 -6.50 -15.15 17.67
N GLY A 168 -6.60 -14.99 18.99
CA GLY A 168 -7.44 -13.97 19.61
C GLY A 168 -7.12 -12.55 19.13
N GLN A 169 -5.85 -12.22 18.98
CA GLN A 169 -5.40 -10.93 18.44
C GLN A 169 -5.77 -10.78 16.96
N VAL A 170 -5.40 -11.74 16.12
CA VAL A 170 -5.65 -11.70 14.66
C VAL A 170 -7.15 -11.68 14.35
N ALA A 171 -7.94 -12.51 15.02
CA ALA A 171 -9.39 -12.60 14.79
C ALA A 171 -10.17 -11.36 15.27
N HIS A 172 -9.55 -10.46 16.03
CA HIS A 172 -10.12 -9.18 16.46
C HIS A 172 -9.31 -7.97 15.96
N GLY A 173 -8.31 -8.20 15.10
CA GLY A 173 -7.62 -7.13 14.40
C GLY A 173 -8.55 -6.44 13.41
N THR A 174 -8.12 -5.31 12.88
CA THR A 174 -8.83 -4.60 11.82
C THR A 174 -8.53 -5.26 10.49
N TYR A 175 -9.56 -5.69 9.77
CA TYR A 175 -9.41 -6.22 8.42
C TYR A 175 -9.44 -5.05 7.44
N VAL A 176 -8.42 -4.95 6.60
CA VAL A 176 -8.26 -3.85 5.64
C VAL A 176 -8.09 -4.44 4.26
N SER A 177 -8.80 -3.87 3.29
CA SER A 177 -8.55 -4.14 1.87
C SER A 177 -8.18 -2.84 1.17
N ILE A 178 -7.15 -2.91 0.34
CA ILE A 178 -6.67 -1.80 -0.49
C ILE A 178 -6.74 -2.26 -1.93
N VAL A 179 -7.40 -1.48 -2.78
CA VAL A 179 -7.65 -1.83 -4.18
C VAL A 179 -7.29 -0.64 -5.06
N ALA A 180 -6.56 -0.90 -6.15
CA ALA A 180 -6.29 0.12 -7.15
C ALA A 180 -7.58 0.54 -7.89
N PRO A 181 -7.78 1.85 -8.15
CA PRO A 181 -8.90 2.32 -8.97
C PRO A 181 -8.75 1.96 -10.45
N GLU A 182 -7.57 1.57 -10.91
CA GLU A 182 -7.29 1.15 -12.29
C GLU A 182 -7.30 -0.38 -12.44
N TYR A 183 -7.83 -0.85 -13.58
CA TYR A 183 -7.60 -2.23 -14.03
C TYR A 183 -6.27 -2.34 -14.77
N GLY A 184 -5.71 -3.55 -14.82
CA GLY A 184 -4.46 -3.82 -15.52
C GLY A 184 -3.22 -3.35 -14.78
N PRO A 185 -2.05 -3.40 -15.45
CA PRO A 185 -0.76 -3.09 -14.84
C PRO A 185 -0.65 -1.67 -14.26
N ALA A 186 -1.49 -0.73 -14.69
CA ALA A 186 -1.55 0.60 -14.10
C ALA A 186 -1.90 0.57 -12.60
N GLY A 187 -2.67 -0.43 -12.16
CA GLY A 187 -3.03 -0.61 -10.75
C GLY A 187 -1.86 -1.02 -9.86
N ASP A 188 -0.76 -1.54 -10.43
CA ASP A 188 0.41 -2.00 -9.65
C ASP A 188 1.17 -0.87 -8.93
N ARG A 189 0.79 0.39 -9.18
CA ARG A 189 1.19 1.52 -8.32
C ARG A 189 0.86 1.29 -6.85
N LEU A 190 -0.15 0.48 -6.54
CA LEU A 190 -0.46 0.00 -5.19
C LEU A 190 0.78 -0.63 -4.53
N TRP A 191 1.51 -1.49 -5.23
CA TRP A 191 2.66 -2.19 -4.66
C TRP A 191 3.83 -1.26 -4.38
N VAL A 192 4.04 -0.26 -5.25
CA VAL A 192 5.03 0.80 -5.04
C VAL A 192 4.75 1.56 -3.74
N LEU A 193 3.49 1.94 -3.51
CA LEU A 193 3.07 2.59 -2.27
C LEU A 193 3.33 1.69 -1.05
N LEU A 194 2.95 0.41 -1.12
CA LEU A 194 3.15 -0.51 0.01
C LEU A 194 4.64 -0.76 0.31
N ASP A 195 5.49 -0.76 -0.72
CA ASP A 195 6.94 -0.81 -0.54
C ASP A 195 7.47 0.43 0.20
N GLN A 196 6.90 1.61 -0.05
CA GLN A 196 7.25 2.84 0.69
C GLN A 196 6.77 2.79 2.14
N VAL A 197 5.52 2.36 2.37
CA VAL A 197 4.93 2.23 3.72
C VAL A 197 5.75 1.27 4.60
N THR A 198 6.32 0.23 4.00
CA THR A 198 7.15 -0.77 4.69
C THR A 198 8.63 -0.41 4.74
N GLY A 199 9.05 0.64 4.04
CA GLY A 199 10.46 1.03 3.89
C GLY A 199 11.28 0.10 2.99
N LEU A 200 10.64 -0.82 2.26
CA LEU A 200 11.30 -1.64 1.23
C LEU A 200 11.79 -0.77 0.07
N ARG A 201 11.06 0.30 -0.24
CA ARG A 201 11.50 1.38 -1.11
C ARG A 201 11.55 2.69 -0.33
N PRO A 202 12.51 3.58 -0.61
CA PRO A 202 12.45 4.93 -0.09
C PRO A 202 11.19 5.63 -0.61
N ALA A 203 10.61 6.50 0.22
CA ALA A 203 9.63 7.47 -0.27
C ALA A 203 10.33 8.37 -1.31
N PRO A 204 9.64 8.79 -2.38
CA PRO A 204 10.17 9.79 -3.28
C PRO A 204 10.44 11.08 -2.50
N ASP A 205 11.43 11.85 -2.93
CA ASP A 205 11.55 13.22 -2.45
C ASP A 205 10.25 13.97 -2.78
N PRO A 206 9.75 14.89 -1.94
CA PRO A 206 8.48 15.57 -2.16
C PRO A 206 8.36 16.23 -3.55
N GLU A 207 9.48 16.70 -4.10
CA GLU A 207 9.60 17.30 -5.44
C GLU A 207 9.41 16.28 -6.58
N ASP A 208 9.76 15.02 -6.32
CA ASP A 208 9.70 13.89 -7.25
C ASP A 208 8.49 12.98 -7.02
N ASP A 209 7.65 13.25 -6.00
CA ASP A 209 6.46 12.47 -5.73
C ASP A 209 5.47 12.60 -6.90
N PRO A 210 5.21 11.52 -7.67
CA PRO A 210 4.27 11.58 -8.78
C PRO A 210 2.81 11.62 -8.31
N TRP A 211 2.55 11.53 -7.01
CA TRP A 211 1.24 11.50 -6.40
C TRP A 211 0.95 12.69 -5.48
N SER A 212 1.86 13.68 -5.39
CA SER A 212 1.58 14.90 -4.63
C SER A 212 0.62 15.80 -5.41
N ASP A 213 -0.49 16.19 -4.77
CA ASP A 213 -1.41 17.23 -5.25
C ASP A 213 -0.84 18.65 -5.04
N GLU A 214 0.37 18.76 -4.47
CA GLU A 214 1.02 20.05 -4.27
C GLU A 214 1.50 20.59 -5.63
N PRO A 215 1.16 21.85 -5.97
CA PRO A 215 1.72 22.48 -7.16
C PRO A 215 3.24 22.43 -7.06
N LYS A 216 3.91 21.82 -8.04
CA LYS A 216 5.36 21.94 -8.17
C LYS A 216 5.66 23.41 -8.43
N TRP A 217 6.06 24.15 -7.40
CA TRP A 217 6.25 25.61 -7.45
C TRP A 217 7.55 26.03 -8.17
N ASP A 218 8.12 25.18 -9.02
CA ASP A 218 9.39 25.46 -9.72
C ASP A 218 9.18 26.18 -11.06
N ALA A 219 8.52 27.34 -11.05
CA ALA A 219 8.42 28.18 -12.25
C ALA A 219 8.43 29.70 -12.02
N TYR A 220 8.68 30.19 -10.79
CA TYR A 220 8.65 31.64 -10.52
C TYR A 220 9.89 32.22 -9.84
N GLU A 221 10.96 31.45 -9.59
CA GLU A 221 12.17 32.00 -8.98
C GLU A 221 13.17 32.62 -9.98
N ASP A 222 12.99 32.43 -11.29
CA ASP A 222 13.95 32.90 -12.32
C ASP A 222 13.34 33.81 -13.41
N LEU A 223 12.19 34.44 -13.16
CA LEU A 223 11.69 35.47 -14.08
C LEU A 223 12.40 36.79 -13.79
N GLU A 224 13.40 37.13 -14.60
CA GLU A 224 13.94 38.50 -14.62
C GLU A 224 12.76 39.49 -14.77
N PRO A 225 12.68 40.53 -13.93
CA PRO A 225 11.58 41.50 -13.96
C PRO A 225 11.48 42.14 -15.36
N GLU A 226 10.27 42.18 -15.92
CA GLU A 226 10.05 42.73 -17.26
C GLU A 226 10.40 44.24 -17.30
N PRO A 227 10.84 44.79 -18.44
CA PRO A 227 11.16 46.20 -18.56
C PRO A 227 9.98 47.11 -18.15
N GLY A 228 10.13 47.78 -17.00
CA GLY A 228 9.07 48.60 -16.42
C GLY A 228 8.43 48.02 -15.16
N GLU A 229 8.95 46.92 -14.62
CA GLU A 229 8.53 46.33 -13.34
C GLU A 229 9.60 46.47 -12.26
N CYS A 230 9.16 46.55 -11.01
CA CYS A 230 9.98 46.63 -9.81
C CYS A 230 10.80 45.36 -9.64
N ALA A 231 12.12 45.50 -9.53
CA ALA A 231 13.03 44.37 -9.37
C ALA A 231 12.80 43.56 -8.09
N LEU A 232 12.25 44.18 -7.03
CA LEU A 232 11.99 43.50 -5.77
C LEU A 232 10.59 42.86 -5.69
N CYS A 233 9.57 43.48 -6.30
CA CYS A 233 8.17 43.08 -6.06
C CYS A 233 7.30 42.91 -7.30
N GLY A 234 7.84 43.10 -8.51
CA GLY A 234 7.11 42.97 -9.78
C GLY A 234 6.08 44.07 -10.07
N ALA A 235 5.94 45.09 -9.20
CA ALA A 235 4.97 46.16 -9.41
C ALA A 235 5.39 47.10 -10.57
N PRO A 236 4.46 47.61 -11.40
CA PRO A 236 4.78 48.55 -12.47
C PRO A 236 5.48 49.82 -11.96
N ILE A 237 6.53 50.25 -12.67
CA ILE A 237 7.29 51.47 -12.42
C ILE A 237 6.85 52.56 -13.39
N HIS A 238 6.43 53.69 -12.85
CA HIS A 238 6.02 54.87 -13.63
C HIS A 238 7.08 55.99 -13.67
N HIS A 239 8.32 55.67 -13.28
CA HIS A 239 9.45 56.59 -13.21
C HIS A 239 10.74 55.88 -13.63
N ARG A 240 11.86 56.61 -13.74
CA ARG A 240 13.16 56.02 -14.06
C ARG A 240 13.76 55.38 -12.81
N GLY A 241 14.07 54.09 -12.88
CA GLY A 241 14.71 53.32 -11.82
C GLY A 241 14.21 51.87 -11.82
N PRO A 242 14.88 50.96 -11.09
CA PRO A 242 14.49 49.55 -11.03
C PRO A 242 13.50 49.24 -9.90
N TYR A 243 13.11 50.19 -9.06
CA TYR A 243 12.17 49.96 -7.95
C TYR A 243 10.93 50.84 -8.07
N CYS A 244 9.77 50.31 -7.65
CA CYS A 244 8.52 51.08 -7.65
C CYS A 244 8.43 52.11 -6.50
N SER A 245 9.26 51.97 -5.47
CA SER A 245 9.27 52.86 -4.31
C SER A 245 10.63 52.83 -3.58
N LYS A 246 10.90 53.88 -2.78
CA LYS A 246 12.07 53.95 -1.90
C LYS A 246 12.10 52.80 -0.88
N ALA A 247 10.94 52.33 -0.45
CA ALA A 247 10.85 51.20 0.48
C ALA A 247 11.37 49.90 -0.16
N CYS A 248 11.12 49.70 -1.45
CA CYS A 248 11.68 48.55 -2.16
C CYS A 248 13.19 48.69 -2.38
N GLU A 249 13.67 49.89 -2.67
CA GLU A 249 15.12 50.15 -2.79
C GLU A 249 15.86 49.90 -1.45
N GLU A 250 15.29 50.34 -0.32
CA GLU A 250 15.87 50.12 1.01
C GLU A 250 15.84 48.63 1.41
N ALA A 251 14.74 47.93 1.12
CA ALA A 251 14.61 46.50 1.42
C ALA A 251 15.61 45.63 0.64
N ASP A 252 15.85 45.95 -0.64
CA ASP A 252 16.82 45.22 -1.47
C ASP A 252 18.28 45.49 -1.06
N ALA A 253 18.56 46.72 -0.61
CA ALA A 253 19.86 47.09 -0.05
C ALA A 253 20.16 46.38 1.28
N ASP A 254 19.13 46.13 2.09
CA ASP A 254 19.26 45.38 3.35
C ASP A 254 19.48 43.88 3.07
N ASP A 255 18.82 43.30 2.07
CA ASP A 255 18.96 41.88 1.71
C ASP A 255 20.36 41.56 1.16
N THR A 256 20.90 42.45 0.33
CA THR A 256 22.29 42.34 -0.16
C THR A 256 23.37 42.55 0.92
N ALA A 257 23.02 43.17 2.05
CA ALA A 257 23.91 43.30 3.21
C ALA A 257 23.90 42.07 4.13
N VAL A 258 22.84 41.25 4.09
CA VAL A 258 22.73 40.01 4.89
C VAL A 258 23.51 38.84 4.26
N HIS A 259 23.79 38.92 2.95
CA HIS A 259 24.46 37.88 2.18
C HIS A 259 25.95 38.15 1.84
N ASN A 260 26.58 39.16 2.44
CA ASN A 260 28.03 39.46 2.30
C ASN A 260 28.81 39.33 3.63
#